data_AF-A0A656YVN7-F1
#
_entry.id   AF-A0A656YVN7-F1
#
_cell.length_a   1.000
_cell.length_b   1.000
_cell.length_c   1.000
_cell.angle_alpha   90.00
_cell.angle_beta   90.00
_cell.angle_gamma   90.00
#
_symmetry.space_group_name_H-M   'P 1'
#
loop_
_entity.id
_entity.type
_entity.pdbx_description
1 polymer ?
#
loop_
_entity_poly.entity_id
_entity_poly.type
_entity_poly.pdbx_seq_one_letter_code
_entity_poly.pdbx_strand_id
1 'polypeptide(L)'
;MSKMIERDEHMVSSTVLEAVDLYQKDPVQTALEEEKGLPKLNAMLQELEGVLEGKMELGEREREKRLEEVQDIIENEKVKKLREDYHRTETKIDELKKERKESPLLEKKEKLEGSIESKKSEKSEIERKIEKKEDELEEVSVQIDEKSEEVREKVDSALDVQVEDL
;
A
#
# COMPACT_ATOMS: atom_id res chain seq x y z
N MET A 1 9.08 -45.61 2.34
CA MET A 1 10.44 -45.76 2.90
C MET A 1 11.28 -44.62 2.37
N SER A 2 11.79 -43.75 3.24
CA SER A 2 12.67 -42.64 2.82
C SER A 2 14.03 -43.21 2.44
N LYS A 3 14.63 -42.72 1.36
CA LYS A 3 15.90 -43.25 0.84
C LYS A 3 17.03 -42.72 1.72
N MET A 4 17.79 -43.61 2.35
CA MET A 4 18.97 -43.21 3.14
C MET A 4 20.15 -42.94 2.20
N ILE A 5 20.89 -41.87 2.47
CA ILE A 5 22.07 -41.44 1.73
C ILE A 5 23.23 -41.37 2.71
N GLU A 6 24.31 -42.07 2.39
CA GLU A 6 25.53 -42.11 3.19
C GLU A 6 26.43 -40.92 2.82
N ARG A 7 26.86 -40.13 3.81
CA ARG A 7 27.90 -39.11 3.71
C ARG A 7 28.82 -39.22 4.92
N ASP A 8 30.12 -39.39 4.67
CA ASP A 8 31.20 -39.29 5.66
C ASP A 8 30.85 -39.92 7.03
N GLU A 9 30.55 -41.24 7.02
CA GLU A 9 30.21 -42.06 8.19
C GLU A 9 28.78 -41.87 8.78
N HIS A 10 27.93 -41.02 8.19
CA HIS A 10 26.52 -40.86 8.58
C HIS A 10 25.50 -41.08 7.47
N MET A 11 24.46 -41.83 7.83
CA MET A 11 23.32 -42.13 7.00
C MET A 11 22.20 -41.13 7.30
N VAL A 12 21.93 -40.22 6.37
CA VAL A 12 20.89 -39.20 6.48
C VAL A 12 19.78 -39.49 5.48
N SER A 13 18.52 -39.27 5.85
CA SER A 13 17.41 -39.49 4.92
C SER A 13 17.40 -38.43 3.81
N SER A 14 16.93 -38.81 2.60
CA SER A 14 16.76 -37.86 1.50
C SER A 14 15.85 -36.69 1.85
N THR A 15 14.87 -36.91 2.74
CA THR A 15 13.97 -35.88 3.25
C THR A 15 14.72 -34.82 4.05
N VAL A 16 15.68 -35.22 4.87
CA VAL A 16 16.48 -34.28 5.67
C VAL A 16 17.39 -33.46 4.76
N LEU A 17 18.03 -34.08 3.76
CA LEU A 17 18.87 -33.35 2.80
C LEU A 17 18.06 -32.33 1.99
N GLU A 18 16.88 -32.73 1.51
CA GLU A 18 15.97 -31.82 0.82
C GLU A 18 15.52 -30.67 1.75
N ALA A 19 15.22 -30.98 3.02
CA ALA A 19 14.87 -29.97 4.01
C ALA A 19 16.00 -28.96 4.22
N VAL A 20 17.24 -29.42 4.35
CA VAL A 20 18.42 -28.55 4.48
C VAL A 20 18.53 -27.61 3.27
N ASP A 21 18.44 -28.14 2.05
CA ASP A 21 18.57 -27.33 0.83
C ASP A 21 17.47 -26.25 0.74
N LEU A 22 16.23 -26.60 1.12
CA LEU A 22 15.10 -25.67 1.10
C LEU A 22 15.22 -24.60 2.19
N TYR A 23 15.44 -25.02 3.44
CA TYR A 23 15.53 -24.11 4.59
C TYR A 23 16.80 -23.24 4.57
N GLN A 24 17.88 -23.70 3.93
CA GLN A 24 19.06 -22.88 3.69
C GLN A 24 18.80 -21.78 2.66
N LYS A 25 17.98 -22.06 1.65
CA LYS A 25 17.66 -21.11 0.58
C LYS A 25 16.68 -20.04 1.05
N ASP A 26 15.55 -20.45 1.62
CA ASP A 26 14.54 -19.53 2.16
C ASP A 26 13.77 -20.19 3.31
N PRO A 27 14.21 -20.01 4.56
CA PRO A 27 13.61 -20.69 5.72
C PRO A 27 12.19 -20.21 6.02
N VAL A 28 11.88 -18.95 5.71
CA VAL A 28 10.56 -18.37 6.00
C VAL A 28 9.55 -18.90 4.99
N GLN A 29 9.84 -18.77 3.70
CA GLN A 29 8.93 -19.25 2.66
C GLN A 29 8.75 -20.76 2.74
N THR A 30 9.83 -21.51 3.00
CA THR A 30 9.75 -22.97 3.16
C THR A 30 8.83 -23.35 4.31
N ALA A 31 8.94 -22.70 5.48
CA ALA A 31 8.06 -22.97 6.61
C ALA A 31 6.58 -22.67 6.31
N LEU A 32 6.30 -21.61 5.54
CA LEU A 32 4.93 -21.24 5.19
C LEU A 32 4.28 -22.24 4.19
N GLU A 33 5.04 -22.69 3.19
CA GLU A 33 4.58 -23.58 2.12
C GLU A 33 4.53 -25.06 2.51
N GLU A 34 5.27 -25.45 3.55
CA GLU A 34 5.36 -26.84 3.98
C GLU A 34 4.02 -27.39 4.53
N GLU A 35 3.85 -28.72 4.51
CA GLU A 35 2.68 -29.37 5.11
C GLU A 35 2.45 -28.99 6.59
N LYS A 36 1.20 -29.10 7.04
CA LYS A 36 0.82 -28.80 8.42
C LYS A 36 1.63 -29.70 9.37
N GLY A 37 2.21 -29.09 10.40
CA GLY A 37 3.05 -29.81 11.37
C GLY A 37 4.55 -29.80 11.04
N LEU A 38 4.95 -29.21 9.90
CA LEU A 38 6.36 -28.98 9.54
C LEU A 38 7.23 -30.27 9.57
N PRO A 39 6.80 -31.36 8.89
CA PRO A 39 7.49 -32.66 8.94
C PRO A 39 8.96 -32.63 8.46
N LYS A 40 9.30 -31.86 7.44
CA LYS A 40 10.67 -31.66 6.93
C LYS A 40 11.51 -30.86 7.92
N LEU A 41 10.98 -29.78 8.49
CA LEU A 41 11.67 -29.03 9.55
C LEU A 41 11.96 -29.91 10.76
N ASN A 42 10.95 -30.65 11.24
CA ASN A 42 11.09 -31.53 12.39
C ASN A 42 12.11 -32.64 12.13
N ALA A 43 12.07 -33.26 10.95
CA ALA A 43 13.05 -34.27 10.57
C ALA A 43 14.48 -33.69 10.52
N MET A 44 14.64 -32.49 9.98
CA MET A 44 15.94 -31.81 9.92
C MET A 44 16.47 -31.47 11.32
N LEU A 45 15.63 -30.94 12.21
CA LEU A 45 16.01 -30.60 13.58
C LEU A 45 16.32 -31.84 14.42
N GLN A 46 15.57 -32.93 14.26
CA GLN A 46 15.85 -34.21 14.92
C GLN A 46 17.19 -34.83 14.47
N GLU A 47 17.49 -34.77 13.17
CA GLU A 47 18.80 -35.23 12.68
C GLU A 47 19.92 -34.34 13.24
N LEU A 48 19.71 -33.02 13.27
CA LEU A 48 20.69 -32.08 13.80
C LEU A 48 20.95 -32.31 15.30
N GLU A 49 19.90 -32.56 16.09
CA GLU A 49 20.00 -32.94 17.51
C GLU A 49 20.87 -34.20 17.67
N GLY A 50 20.55 -35.27 16.93
CA GLY A 50 21.31 -36.52 17.01
C GLY A 50 22.78 -36.39 16.56
N VAL A 51 23.07 -35.51 15.60
CA VAL A 51 24.45 -35.21 15.18
C VAL A 51 25.18 -34.41 16.25
N LEU A 52 24.54 -33.42 16.88
CA LEU A 52 25.14 -32.63 17.94
C LEU A 52 25.48 -33.46 19.18
N GLU A 53 24.63 -34.43 19.56
CA GLU A 53 24.86 -35.23 20.76
C GLU A 53 26.14 -36.07 20.72
N GLY A 54 26.42 -36.76 19.60
CA GLY A 54 27.44 -37.81 19.59
C GLY A 54 28.48 -37.75 18.48
N LYS A 55 28.30 -36.88 17.49
CA LYS A 55 28.90 -37.07 16.17
C LYS A 55 29.62 -35.84 15.63
N MET A 56 29.20 -34.65 16.03
CA MET A 56 29.82 -33.42 15.59
C MET A 56 31.08 -33.12 16.42
N GLU A 57 32.17 -32.75 15.74
CA GLU A 57 33.40 -32.26 16.37
C GLU A 57 33.25 -30.81 16.85
N LEU A 58 32.34 -30.59 17.81
CA LEU A 58 32.19 -29.32 18.53
C LEU A 58 32.73 -29.45 19.94
N GLY A 59 33.28 -28.34 20.46
CA GLY A 59 33.60 -28.21 21.88
C GLY A 59 32.34 -28.30 22.74
N GLU A 60 32.47 -28.89 23.93
CA GLU A 60 31.36 -29.22 24.85
C GLU A 60 30.38 -28.05 25.05
N ARG A 61 30.91 -26.86 25.37
CA ARG A 61 30.09 -25.66 25.59
C ARG A 61 29.33 -25.19 24.35
N GLU A 62 29.93 -25.32 23.17
CA GLU A 62 29.26 -24.93 21.92
C GLU A 62 28.18 -25.95 21.55
N ARG A 63 28.48 -27.24 21.75
CA ARG A 63 27.54 -28.35 21.56
C ARG A 63 26.30 -28.18 22.44
N GLU A 64 26.46 -27.95 23.74
CA GLU A 64 25.35 -27.71 24.68
C GLU A 64 24.47 -26.54 24.22
N LYS A 65 25.10 -25.41 23.84
CA LYS A 65 24.35 -24.24 23.38
C LYS A 65 23.52 -24.53 22.11
N ARG A 66 24.09 -25.26 21.14
CA ARG A 66 23.37 -25.60 19.90
C ARG A 66 22.25 -26.61 20.13
N LEU A 67 22.47 -27.57 21.02
CA LEU A 67 21.42 -28.50 21.44
C LEU A 67 20.25 -27.78 22.08
N GLU A 68 20.54 -26.85 23.00
CA GLU A 68 19.51 -26.03 23.65
C GLU A 68 18.71 -25.22 22.60
N GLU A 69 19.38 -24.61 21.62
CA GLU A 69 18.71 -23.88 20.52
C GLU A 69 17.80 -24.80 19.69
N VAL A 70 18.25 -26.01 19.35
CA VAL A 70 17.44 -26.98 18.56
C VAL A 70 16.25 -27.50 19.35
N GLN A 71 16.47 -27.89 20.61
CA GLN A 71 15.43 -28.38 21.50
C GLN A 71 14.38 -27.32 21.76
N ASP A 72 14.79 -26.07 22.00
CA ASP A 72 13.87 -24.94 22.17
C ASP A 72 12.98 -24.73 20.92
N ILE A 73 13.51 -24.90 19.71
CA ILE A 73 12.70 -24.79 18.48
C ILE A 73 11.68 -25.92 18.39
N ILE A 74 12.07 -27.16 18.71
CA ILE A 74 11.21 -28.36 18.69
C ILE A 74 10.13 -28.26 19.77
N GLU A 75 10.53 -28.10 21.03
CA GLU A 75 9.66 -28.18 22.21
C GLU A 75 8.69 -27.01 22.32
N ASN A 76 9.15 -25.78 22.07
CA ASN A 76 8.29 -24.60 22.18
C ASN A 76 7.42 -24.39 20.94
N GLU A 77 7.57 -25.22 19.91
CA GLU A 77 6.84 -25.15 18.64
C GLU A 77 6.87 -23.72 18.05
N LYS A 78 7.96 -22.97 18.24
CA LYS A 78 8.01 -21.52 17.94
C LYS A 78 7.69 -21.24 16.48
N VAL A 79 8.27 -22.01 15.57
CA VAL A 79 8.06 -21.86 14.12
C VAL A 79 6.61 -22.18 13.73
N LYS A 80 6.02 -23.21 14.32
CA LYS A 80 4.62 -23.60 14.08
C LYS A 80 3.66 -22.51 14.56
N LYS A 81 3.86 -21.96 15.76
CA LYS A 81 3.06 -20.84 16.29
C LYS A 81 3.15 -19.60 15.40
N LEU A 82 4.37 -19.22 14.99
CA LEU A 82 4.58 -18.09 14.08
C LEU A 82 3.88 -18.29 12.74
N ARG A 83 3.92 -19.50 12.19
CA ARG A 83 3.20 -19.84 10.95
C ARG A 83 1.68 -19.75 11.12
N GLU A 84 1.14 -20.26 12.21
CA GLU A 84 -0.30 -20.18 12.50
C GLU A 84 -0.75 -18.73 12.65
N ASP A 85 0.03 -17.90 13.35
CA ASP A 85 -0.22 -16.47 13.50
C ASP A 85 -0.14 -15.72 12.15
N TYR A 86 0.80 -16.10 11.27
CA TYR A 86 0.90 -15.57 9.92
C TYR A 86 -0.40 -15.82 9.13
N HIS A 87 -0.83 -17.08 9.00
CA HIS A 87 -2.03 -17.41 8.21
C HIS A 87 -3.31 -16.82 8.81
N ARG A 88 -3.40 -16.74 10.15
CA ARG A 88 -4.50 -16.07 10.83
C ARG A 88 -4.54 -14.58 10.50
N THR A 89 -3.38 -13.93 10.50
CA THR A 89 -3.26 -12.50 10.18
C THR A 89 -3.59 -12.24 8.71
N GLU A 90 -3.10 -13.08 7.81
CA GLU A 90 -3.38 -13.02 6.38
C GLU A 90 -4.88 -13.13 6.11
N THR A 91 -5.56 -14.11 6.73
CA THR A 91 -7.01 -14.27 6.64
C THR A 91 -7.75 -13.02 7.14
N LYS A 92 -7.35 -12.49 8.31
CA LYS A 92 -7.95 -11.30 8.89
C LYS A 92 -7.75 -10.06 8.00
N ILE A 93 -6.60 -9.92 7.35
CA ILE A 93 -6.34 -8.84 6.40
C ILE A 93 -7.31 -8.95 5.21
N ASP A 94 -7.53 -10.15 4.68
CA ASP A 94 -8.41 -10.33 3.54
C ASP A 94 -9.89 -10.12 3.89
N GLU A 95 -10.31 -10.54 5.09
CA GLU A 95 -11.62 -10.20 5.64
C GLU A 95 -11.81 -8.68 5.74
N LEU A 96 -10.85 -7.96 6.34
CA LEU A 96 -10.89 -6.50 6.45
C LEU A 96 -10.91 -5.80 5.08
N LYS A 97 -10.15 -6.30 4.10
CA LYS A 97 -10.21 -5.78 2.71
C LYS A 97 -11.59 -5.99 2.10
N LYS A 98 -12.22 -7.14 2.34
CA LYS A 98 -13.57 -7.44 1.85
C LYS A 98 -14.60 -6.54 2.51
N GLU A 99 -14.59 -6.43 3.84
CA GLU A 99 -15.46 -5.52 4.59
C GLU A 99 -15.30 -4.07 4.13
N ARG A 100 -14.05 -3.63 3.90
CA ARG A 100 -13.78 -2.29 3.37
C ARG A 100 -14.42 -2.07 2.00
N LYS A 101 -14.33 -3.04 1.09
CA LYS A 101 -14.93 -2.96 -0.26
C LYS A 101 -16.46 -3.00 -0.22
N GLU A 102 -17.01 -3.79 0.69
CA GLU A 102 -18.46 -3.94 0.85
C GLU A 102 -19.08 -2.83 1.72
N SER A 103 -18.28 -1.96 2.33
CA SER A 103 -18.74 -0.91 3.23
C SER A 103 -19.54 0.16 2.49
N PRO A 104 -20.86 0.26 2.72
CA PRO A 104 -21.70 1.26 2.06
C PRO A 104 -21.35 2.68 2.50
N LEU A 105 -20.77 2.82 3.70
CA LEU A 105 -20.33 4.11 4.24
C LEU A 105 -19.08 4.63 3.53
N LEU A 106 -18.11 3.76 3.23
CA LEU A 106 -16.91 4.15 2.50
C LEU A 106 -17.25 4.49 1.05
N GLU A 107 -18.12 3.71 0.40
CA GLU A 107 -18.61 4.02 -0.94
C GLU A 107 -19.34 5.39 -0.97
N LYS A 108 -20.22 5.65 0.01
CA LYS A 108 -20.89 6.96 0.13
C LYS A 108 -19.89 8.08 0.36
N LYS A 109 -18.87 7.87 1.17
CA LYS A 109 -17.81 8.85 1.41
C LYS A 109 -17.08 9.21 0.12
N GLU A 110 -16.60 8.21 -0.64
CA GLU A 110 -15.89 8.44 -1.91
C GLU A 110 -16.76 9.18 -2.93
N LYS A 111 -18.05 8.82 -3.04
CA LYS A 111 -19.01 9.53 -3.89
C LYS A 111 -19.19 10.99 -3.48
N LEU A 112 -19.28 11.26 -2.17
CA LEU A 112 -19.41 12.63 -1.65
C LEU A 112 -18.13 13.44 -1.89
N GLU A 113 -16.96 12.86 -1.66
CA GLU A 113 -15.67 13.52 -1.93
C GLU A 113 -15.55 13.92 -3.40
N GLY A 114 -15.85 13.01 -4.33
CA GLY A 114 -15.85 13.33 -5.76
C GLY A 114 -16.90 14.37 -6.15
N SER A 115 -18.09 14.33 -5.53
CA SER A 115 -19.13 15.35 -5.76
C SER A 115 -18.70 16.73 -5.26
N ILE A 116 -18.04 16.81 -4.11
CA ILE A 116 -17.52 18.06 -3.54
C ILE A 116 -16.42 18.64 -4.44
N GLU A 117 -15.49 17.81 -4.91
CA GLU A 117 -14.42 18.24 -5.80
C GLU A 117 -14.94 18.77 -7.14
N SER A 118 -15.92 18.08 -7.73
CA SER A 118 -16.62 18.55 -8.93
C SER A 118 -17.31 19.90 -8.68
N LYS A 119 -18.07 20.02 -7.59
CA LYS A 119 -18.78 21.28 -7.24
C LYS A 119 -17.83 22.44 -6.95
N LYS A 120 -16.66 22.17 -6.34
CA LYS A 120 -15.62 23.19 -6.17
C LYS A 120 -15.09 23.68 -7.52
N SER A 121 -14.87 22.77 -8.46
CA SER A 121 -14.41 23.11 -9.81
C SER A 121 -15.43 23.94 -10.57
N GLU A 122 -16.72 23.53 -10.53
CA GLU A 122 -17.82 24.31 -11.11
C GLU A 122 -17.92 25.71 -10.49
N LYS A 123 -17.80 25.82 -9.16
CA LYS A 123 -17.82 27.11 -8.46
C LYS A 123 -16.72 28.04 -8.97
N SER A 124 -15.49 27.55 -9.06
CA SER A 124 -14.35 28.35 -9.56
C SER A 124 -14.52 28.75 -11.02
N GLU A 125 -15.15 27.93 -11.85
CA GLU A 125 -15.45 28.30 -13.23
C GLU A 125 -16.51 29.41 -13.30
N ILE A 126 -17.56 29.31 -12.48
CA ILE A 126 -18.61 30.34 -12.38
C ILE A 126 -18.02 31.65 -11.85
N GLU A 127 -17.16 31.61 -10.84
CA GLU A 127 -16.50 32.81 -10.29
C GLU A 127 -15.68 33.52 -11.37
N ARG A 128 -14.88 32.80 -12.17
CA ARG A 128 -14.15 33.41 -13.31
C ARG A 128 -15.08 33.98 -14.38
N LYS A 129 -16.23 33.34 -14.62
CA LYS A 129 -17.23 33.86 -15.57
C LYS A 129 -17.89 35.14 -15.06
N ILE A 130 -18.12 35.26 -13.75
CA ILE A 130 -18.64 36.48 -13.12
C ILE A 130 -17.62 37.60 -13.25
N GLU A 131 -16.36 37.36 -12.85
CA GLU A 131 -15.26 38.35 -12.93
C GLU A 131 -15.13 38.89 -14.36
N LYS A 132 -15.09 38.00 -15.36
CA LYS A 132 -15.05 38.41 -16.77
C LYS A 132 -16.25 39.27 -17.19
N LYS A 133 -17.44 38.96 -16.67
CA LYS A 133 -18.66 39.72 -16.99
C LYS A 133 -18.69 41.08 -16.31
N GLU A 134 -18.10 41.20 -15.13
CA GLU A 134 -17.91 42.47 -14.43
C GLU A 134 -16.95 43.37 -15.23
N ASP A 135 -15.82 42.83 -15.69
CA ASP A 135 -14.87 43.56 -16.55
C ASP A 135 -15.53 44.04 -17.86
N GLU A 136 -16.28 43.15 -18.53
CA GLU A 136 -17.02 43.49 -19.76
C GLU A 136 -18.07 44.59 -19.50
N LEU A 137 -18.69 44.61 -18.32
CA LEU A 137 -19.69 45.62 -17.96
C LEU A 137 -19.03 46.98 -17.69
N GLU A 138 -17.88 46.99 -17.02
CA GLU A 138 -17.09 48.21 -16.78
C GLU A 138 -16.65 48.84 -18.11
N GLU A 139 -16.13 48.04 -19.05
CA GLU A 139 -15.74 48.51 -20.38
C GLU A 139 -16.92 49.14 -21.13
N VAL A 140 -18.08 48.49 -21.11
CA VAL A 140 -19.29 49.02 -21.75
C VAL A 140 -19.76 50.31 -21.07
N SER A 141 -19.64 50.42 -19.75
CA SER A 141 -19.98 51.65 -19.02
C SER A 141 -19.11 52.82 -19.46
N VAL A 142 -17.79 52.60 -19.56
CA VAL A 142 -16.86 53.63 -20.06
C VAL A 142 -17.21 54.06 -21.48
N GLN A 143 -17.51 53.10 -22.37
CA GLN A 143 -17.92 53.42 -23.75
C GLN A 143 -19.24 54.22 -23.82
N ILE A 144 -20.18 53.98 -22.89
CA ILE A 144 -21.43 54.75 -22.80
C ILE A 144 -21.13 56.18 -22.37
N ASP A 145 -20.27 56.37 -21.37
CA ASP A 145 -19.92 57.71 -20.87
C ASP A 145 -19.19 58.52 -21.97
N GLU A 146 -18.18 57.94 -22.62
CA GLU A 146 -17.46 58.56 -23.74
C GLU A 146 -18.40 58.97 -24.87
N LYS A 147 -19.30 58.09 -25.31
CA LYS A 147 -20.29 58.41 -26.34
C LYS A 147 -21.30 59.46 -25.89
N SER A 148 -21.66 59.47 -24.61
CA SER A 148 -22.60 60.45 -24.07
C SER A 148 -21.97 61.84 -24.06
N GLU A 149 -20.68 61.95 -23.74
CA GLU A 149 -19.91 63.20 -23.87
C GLU A 149 -19.81 63.64 -25.34
N GLU A 150 -19.43 62.74 -26.25
CA GLU A 150 -19.33 63.05 -27.68
C GLU A 150 -20.67 63.56 -28.26
N VAL A 151 -21.79 62.97 -27.84
CA VAL A 151 -23.13 63.43 -28.24
C VAL A 151 -23.41 64.83 -27.69
N ARG A 152 -23.07 65.11 -26.42
CA ARG A 152 -23.25 66.45 -25.84
C ARG A 152 -22.44 67.51 -26.58
N GLU A 153 -21.15 67.25 -26.82
CA GLU A 153 -20.28 68.18 -27.56
C GLU A 153 -20.80 68.47 -28.97
N LYS A 154 -21.29 67.44 -29.68
CA LYS A 154 -21.90 67.61 -31.01
C LYS A 154 -23.18 68.42 -30.97
N VAL A 155 -24.02 68.24 -29.95
CA VAL A 155 -25.26 69.00 -29.77
C VAL A 155 -24.94 70.45 -29.46
N ASP A 156 -24.02 70.72 -28.53
CA ASP A 156 -23.62 72.08 -28.17
C ASP A 156 -23.02 72.81 -29.38
N SER A 157 -22.14 72.14 -30.14
CA SER A 157 -21.56 72.68 -31.37
C SER A 157 -22.63 73.01 -32.43
N ALA A 158 -23.65 72.16 -32.59
CA ALA A 158 -24.72 72.40 -33.56
C ALA A 158 -25.64 73.55 -33.15
N LEU A 159 -25.84 73.75 -31.84
CA LEU A 159 -26.65 74.84 -31.31
C LEU A 159 -25.91 76.19 -31.39
N ASP A 160 -24.61 76.22 -31.10
CA ASP A 160 -23.80 77.45 -31.22
C ASP A 160 -23.76 77.97 -32.67
N VAL A 161 -23.63 77.07 -33.65
CA VAL A 161 -23.69 77.43 -35.08
C VAL A 161 -25.06 78.02 -35.46
N GLN A 162 -26.16 77.53 -34.89
CA GLN A 162 -27.49 78.08 -35.14
C GLN A 162 -27.72 79.47 -34.50
N VAL A 163 -26.98 79.81 -33.45
CA VAL A 163 -27.08 81.11 -32.78
C VAL A 163 -26.21 82.17 -33.49
N GLU A 164 -25.09 81.77 -34.11
CA GLU A 164 -24.25 82.68 -34.91
C GLU A 164 -24.84 83.03 -36.29
N ASP A 165 -25.71 82.18 -36.84
CA ASP A 165 -26.41 82.39 -38.13
C ASP A 165 -27.73 83.22 -38.01
N LEU A 166 -28.02 83.81 -36.84
CA LEU A 166 -29.17 84.69 -36.55
C LEU A 166 -28.78 86.16 -36.38
#